data_AF-A0A1L9U0S7-F1
#
_entry.id   AF-A0A1L9U0S7-F1
#
_cell.length_a   1.000
_cell.length_b   1.000
_cell.length_c   1.000
_cell.angle_alpha   90.00
_cell.angle_beta   90.00
_cell.angle_gamma   90.00
#
_symmetry.space_group_name_H-M   'P 1'
#
loop_
_entity.id
_entity.type
_entity.pdbx_description
1 polymer ?
#
loop_
_entity_poly.entity_id
_entity_poly.type
_entity_poly.pdbx_seq_one_letter_code
_entity_poly.pdbx_strand_id
1 'polypeptide(L)' 'DKNSCHEIWCKDDVSIRFCNQNENEGRTLPLRNILDSVLVLMHDCVAVYKGETVAGGFVDHPDKWSVVVQVDDQC' A
#
# COMPACT_ATOMS: atom_id res chain seq x y z
N ASP A 1 -5.23 -3.07 15.21
CA ASP A 1 -4.23 -3.50 16.20
C ASP A 1 -3.09 -2.49 16.25
N LYS A 2 -2.22 -2.57 17.25
CA LYS A 2 -0.96 -1.81 17.29
C LYS A 2 0.04 -2.55 16.40
N ASN A 3 0.80 -1.87 15.55
CA ASN A 3 1.64 -2.51 14.52
C ASN A 3 0.87 -3.51 13.63
N SER A 4 -0.25 -3.05 13.06
CA SER A 4 -1.03 -3.88 12.15
C SER A 4 -1.04 -3.33 10.74
N CYS A 5 -0.87 -4.25 9.80
CA CYS A 5 -1.20 -4.05 8.40
C CYS A 5 -2.62 -4.57 8.16
N HIS A 6 -3.44 -3.73 7.53
CA HIS A 6 -4.80 -4.05 7.16
C HIS A 6 -4.89 -4.04 5.63
N GLU A 7 -5.39 -5.12 5.06
CA GLU A 7 -5.77 -5.13 3.67
C GLU A 7 -7.01 -4.27 3.46
N ILE A 8 -6.92 -3.34 2.52
CA ILE A 8 -8.01 -2.44 2.15
C ILE A 8 -8.67 -2.93 0.87
N TRP A 9 -7.89 -3.55 -0.01
CA TRP A 9 -8.36 -4.01 -1.30
C TRP A 9 -7.46 -5.14 -1.82
N CYS A 10 -8.07 -6.20 -2.33
CA CYS A 10 -7.42 -7.33 -3.00
C CYS A 10 -8.27 -7.66 -4.22
N LYS A 11 -7.74 -7.46 -5.44
CA LYS A 11 -8.43 -7.85 -6.67
C LYS A 11 -7.45 -7.87 -7.85
N ASP A 12 -7.72 -8.74 -8.82
CA ASP A 12 -6.97 -8.83 -10.07
C ASP A 12 -5.46 -8.95 -9.80
N ASP A 13 -5.09 -9.84 -8.86
CA ASP A 13 -3.72 -10.11 -8.38
C ASP A 13 -2.99 -8.90 -7.78
N VAL A 14 -3.71 -7.87 -7.34
CA VAL A 14 -3.14 -6.69 -6.69
C VAL A 14 -3.73 -6.52 -5.29
N SER A 15 -2.86 -6.46 -4.28
CA SER A 15 -3.21 -6.19 -2.88
C SER A 15 -2.72 -4.80 -2.45
N ILE A 16 -3.63 -4.04 -1.83
CA ILE A 16 -3.37 -2.74 -1.22
C ILE A 16 -3.52 -2.87 0.29
N ARG A 17 -2.42 -2.61 1.00
CA ARG A 17 -2.34 -2.74 2.45
C ARG A 17 -1.95 -1.42 3.08
N PHE A 18 -2.58 -1.11 4.20
CA PHE A 18 -2.23 0.01 5.06
C PHE A 18 -1.61 -0.52 6.34
N CYS A 19 -0.40 -0.07 6.65
CA CYS A 19 0.32 -0.45 7.85
C CYS A 19 0.41 0.74 8.81
N ASN A 20 -0.09 0.58 10.03
CA ASN A 20 0.16 1.50 11.13
C ASN A 20 1.38 0.98 11.91
N GLN A 21 2.52 1.66 11.83
CA GLN A 21 3.76 1.30 12.53
C GLN A 21 3.89 2.04 13.87
N ASN A 22 2.85 2.77 14.29
CA ASN A 22 2.83 3.40 15.60
C ASN A 22 2.31 2.41 16.66
N GLU A 23 3.23 1.94 17.50
CA GLU A 23 2.95 1.03 18.63
C GLU A 23 2.10 1.66 19.73
N ASN A 24 2.05 2.98 19.80
CA ASN A 24 1.44 3.70 20.91
C ASN A 24 0.01 4.14 20.61
N GLU A 25 -0.34 4.33 19.34
CA GLU A 25 -1.62 4.93 18.95
C GLU A 25 -2.21 4.25 17.72
N GLY A 26 -3.49 3.88 17.82
CA GLY A 26 -4.30 3.58 16.65
C GLY A 26 -4.52 4.87 15.87
N ARG A 27 -3.99 4.94 14.65
CA ARG A 27 -4.12 6.12 13.80
C ARG A 27 -5.05 5.84 12.63
N THR A 28 -5.93 6.79 12.36
CA THR A 28 -6.84 6.77 11.21
C THR A 28 -6.23 7.66 10.14
N LEU A 29 -5.81 7.05 9.03
CA LEU A 29 -5.42 7.80 7.85
C LEU A 29 -6.68 8.09 7.02
N PRO A 30 -6.91 9.32 6.54
CA PRO A 30 -8.01 9.59 5.62
C PRO A 30 -7.87 8.71 4.38
N LEU A 31 -8.97 8.12 3.93
CA LEU A 31 -9.00 7.30 2.71
C LEU A 31 -8.38 8.01 1.51
N ARG A 32 -8.50 9.35 1.45
CA ARG A 32 -7.90 10.16 0.39
C ARG A 32 -6.38 10.00 0.31
N ASN A 33 -5.68 10.03 1.44
CA ASN A 33 -4.22 9.90 1.46
C ASN A 33 -3.78 8.49 1.03
N ILE A 34 -4.59 7.48 1.34
CA ILE A 34 -4.37 6.10 0.88
C ILE A 34 -4.49 6.04 -0.64
N LEU A 35 -5.56 6.62 -1.20
CA LEU A 35 -5.78 6.67 -2.65
C LEU A 35 -4.69 7.47 -3.37
N ASP A 36 -4.27 8.61 -2.84
CA ASP A 36 -3.20 9.40 -3.43
C ASP A 36 -1.86 8.63 -3.42
N SER A 37 -1.58 7.87 -2.34
CA SER A 37 -0.39 6.99 -2.28
C SER A 37 -0.48 5.86 -3.31
N VAL A 38 -1.65 5.25 -3.48
CA VAL A 38 -1.88 4.22 -4.49
C VAL A 38 -1.69 4.78 -5.90
N LEU A 39 -2.18 5.99 -6.18
CA LEU A 39 -2.02 6.63 -7.49
C LEU A 39 -0.53 6.86 -7.83
N VAL A 40 0.25 7.35 -6.86
CA VAL A 40 1.71 7.50 -7.04
C VAL A 40 2.36 6.15 -7.31
N LEU A 41 2.04 5.12 -6.53
CA LEU A 41 2.62 3.79 -6.72
C LEU A 41 2.22 3.15 -8.06
N MET A 42 0.98 3.37 -8.51
CA MET A 42 0.47 2.79 -9.77
C MET A 42 0.89 3.56 -11.02
N HIS A 43 1.28 4.83 -10.90
CA HIS A 43 1.65 5.68 -12.03
C HIS A 43 3.17 5.89 -12.13
N ASP A 44 3.82 6.15 -10.99
CA ASP A 44 5.23 6.53 -10.95
C ASP A 44 6.15 5.35 -10.60
N CYS A 45 5.62 4.33 -9.92
CA CYS A 45 6.37 3.11 -9.55
C CYS A 45 6.00 1.91 -10.43
N VAL A 46 5.98 2.14 -11.75
CA VAL A 46 5.72 1.11 -12.76
C VAL A 46 7.04 0.57 -13.32
N ALA A 47 7.14 -0.75 -13.44
CA ALA A 47 8.28 -1.42 -14.04
C ALA A 47 7.85 -2.55 -14.98
N VAL A 48 8.70 -2.87 -15.95
CA VAL A 48 8.53 -4.08 -16.77
C VAL A 48 9.34 -5.19 -16.13
N TYR A 49 8.67 -6.25 -15.66
CA TYR A 49 9.30 -7.43 -15.08
C TYR A 49 8.86 -8.67 -15.85
N LYS A 50 9.83 -9.45 -16.37
CA LYS A 50 9.57 -10.65 -17.19
C LYS A 50 8.62 -10.44 -18.39
N GLY A 51 8.56 -9.23 -18.94
CA GLY A 51 7.70 -8.88 -20.07
C GLY A 51 6.30 -8.38 -19.68
N GLU A 52 5.98 -8.35 -18.40
CA GLU A 52 4.72 -7.84 -17.86
C GLU A 52 4.93 -6.47 -17.21
N THR A 53 3.93 -5.60 -17.32
CA THR A 53 3.93 -4.31 -16.62
C THR A 53 3.41 -4.54 -15.21
N VAL A 54 4.28 -4.33 -14.22
CA VAL A 54 3.94 -4.43 -12.81
C VAL A 54 4.04 -3.07 -12.17
N ALA A 55 3.18 -2.80 -11.18
CA ALA A 55 3.23 -1.61 -10.38
C ALA A 55 3.13 -1.99 -8.90
N GLY A 56 3.95 -1.36 -8.08
CA GLY A 56 4.02 -1.70 -6.66
C GLY A 56 5.13 -0.97 -5.94
N GLY A 57 5.04 -0.94 -4.62
CA GLY A 57 6.01 -0.27 -3.77
C GLY A 57 5.44 0.09 -2.41
N PHE A 58 6.20 0.88 -1.67
CA PHE A 58 5.80 1.37 -0.36
C PHE A 58 5.92 2.90 -0.33
N VAL A 59 4.92 3.56 0.26
CA VAL A 59 5.00 4.96 0.66
C VAL A 59 5.04 4.98 2.16
N ASP A 60 6.15 5.45 2.75
CA ASP A 60 6.21 5.79 4.17
C ASP A 60 5.91 7.27 4.41
N HIS A 61 5.29 7.53 5.55
CA HIS A 61 5.06 8.87 6.04
C HIS A 61 5.79 9.08 7.37
N PRO A 62 6.33 10.28 7.63
CA PRO A 62 6.96 10.61 8.91
C PRO A 62 6.08 10.33 10.15
N ASP A 63 4.77 10.28 9.95
CA ASP A 63 3.78 9.95 10.99
C ASP A 63 3.64 8.43 11.25
N LYS A 64 4.62 7.62 10.82
CA LYS A 64 4.74 6.17 11.08
C LYS A 64 3.57 5.34 10.55
N TRP A 65 3.08 5.71 9.38
CA TRP A 65 2.18 4.87 8.60
C TRP A 65 2.78 4.59 7.23
N SER A 66 2.32 3.52 6.59
CA SER A 66 2.72 3.19 5.24
C SER A 66 1.58 2.61 4.42
N VAL A 67 1.60 2.89 3.12
CA VAL A 67 0.74 2.24 2.13
C VAL A 67 1.61 1.35 1.26
N VAL A 68 1.21 0.10 1.09
CA VAL A 68 1.91 -0.91 0.31
C VAL A 68 0.99 -1.37 -0.81
N VAL A 69 1.49 -1.32 -2.04
CA VAL A 69 0.83 -1.90 -3.21
C VAL A 69 1.74 -3.00 -3.74
N GLN A 70 1.21 -4.21 -3.91
CA GLN A 70 1.98 -5.34 -4.41
C GLN A 70 1.13 -6.23 -5.30
N VAL A 71 1.80 -6.95 -6.20
CA VAL A 71 1.20 -8.12 -6.86
C VAL A 71 1.11 -9.24 -5.82
N ASP A 72 -0.07 -9.82 -5.65
CA ASP A 72 -0.34 -10.87 -4.69
C ASP A 72 -1.22 -11.94 -5.34
N ASP A 73 -0.62 -13.09 -5.67
CA ASP A 73 -1.27 -14.25 -6.28
C ASP A 73 -2.29 -14.92 -5.33
N GLN A 74 -2.41 -14.45 -4.09
CA GLN A 74 -3.34 -14.95 -3.08
C GLN A 74 -4.49 -13.97 -2.77
N CYS A 75 -4.65 -12.92 -3.58
CA CYS A 75 -5.99 -12.39 -3.82
C CYS A 75 -6.86 -13.48 -4.50
#